data_AF-A0A2E6Q683-F1
#
_entry.id   AF-A0A2E6Q683-F1
#
_cell.length_a   1.000
_cell.length_b   1.000
_cell.length_c   1.000
_cell.angle_alpha   90.00
_cell.angle_beta   90.00
_cell.angle_gamma   90.00
#
_symmetry.space_group_name_H-M   'P 1'
#
loop_
_entity.id
_entity.type
_entity.pdbx_description
1 polymer ?
#
loop_
_entity_poly.entity_id
_entity_poly.type
_entity_poly.pdbx_seq_one_letter_code
_entity_poly.pdbx_strand_id
1 'polypeptide(L)'
;MPADSAERERLRTIIDDKSLLKDGDFTLASGAKSNMFFDMKKTMLDPEGASLLTEALWEEIKDRDVDCIGGLEMGAVPIVSQLSMRSFPEKPIPSFFVRKQTKGHGTDQKIDGYLPKGKTAIVFEDVTTTGGSALQAVDAVRKAGLTVNTVITVVDRLAGAEQAFSEQDIELVSLFTKEDFQA
;
A
#
# COMPACT_ATOMS: atom_id res chain seq x y z
N MET A 1 -1.72 13.73 6.21
CA MET A 1 -0.77 14.86 6.48
C MET A 1 -1.09 15.94 5.47
N PRO A 2 -1.05 17.25 5.79
CA PRO A 2 -1.38 18.28 4.80
C PRO A 2 -0.53 18.15 3.54
N ALA A 3 -1.14 18.33 2.36
CA ALA A 3 -0.47 18.17 1.07
C ALA A 3 0.76 19.09 0.89
N ASP A 4 0.78 20.23 1.60
CA ASP A 4 1.84 21.24 1.53
C ASP A 4 2.78 21.23 2.75
N SER A 5 2.79 20.15 3.54
CA SER A 5 3.67 20.10 4.73
C SER A 5 5.14 19.88 4.36
N ALA A 6 6.04 20.45 5.17
CA ALA A 6 7.49 20.25 5.02
C ALA A 6 7.88 18.77 5.14
N GLU A 7 7.16 17.99 5.96
CA GLU A 7 7.38 16.54 6.07
C GLU A 7 6.96 15.80 4.78
N ARG A 8 5.85 16.21 4.14
CA ARG A 8 5.44 15.61 2.85
C ARG A 8 6.49 15.87 1.78
N GLU A 9 6.99 17.10 1.69
CA GLU A 9 8.04 17.45 0.73
C GLU A 9 9.36 16.72 1.03
N ARG A 10 9.69 16.55 2.32
CA ARG A 10 10.86 15.75 2.71
C ARG A 10 10.71 14.29 2.32
N LEU A 11 9.53 13.69 2.55
CA LEU A 11 9.23 12.32 2.13
C LEU A 11 9.32 12.18 0.60
N ARG A 12 8.76 13.13 -0.15
CA ARG A 12 8.85 13.18 -1.61
C ARG A 12 10.30 13.18 -2.09
N THR A 13 11.14 14.03 -1.48
CA THR A 13 12.58 14.09 -1.78
C THR A 13 13.28 12.76 -1.53
N ILE A 14 12.99 12.10 -0.39
CA ILE A 14 13.58 10.79 -0.08
C ILE A 14 13.15 9.73 -1.12
N ILE A 15 11.90 9.76 -1.56
CA ILE A 15 11.40 8.85 -2.60
C ILE A 15 12.11 9.10 -3.93
N ASP A 16 12.26 10.36 -4.35
CA ASP A 16 12.97 10.73 -5.59
C ASP A 16 14.43 10.26 -5.55
N ASP A 17 15.13 10.52 -4.45
CA ASP A 17 16.56 10.20 -4.30
C ASP A 17 16.83 8.69 -4.19
N LYS A 18 16.01 7.97 -3.41
CA LYS A 18 16.31 6.58 -3.03
C LYS A 18 15.51 5.57 -3.86
N SER A 19 14.25 5.85 -4.13
CA SER A 19 13.29 4.86 -4.64
C SER A 19 12.94 5.03 -6.12
N LEU A 20 13.11 6.21 -6.70
CA LEU A 20 12.84 6.44 -8.11
C LEU A 20 14.05 6.13 -8.98
N LEU A 21 13.94 5.06 -9.77
CA LEU A 21 14.94 4.70 -10.77
C LEU A 21 14.53 5.30 -12.12
N LYS A 22 15.38 6.18 -12.65
CA LYS A 22 15.22 6.88 -13.94
C LYS A 22 16.19 6.31 -14.99
N ASP A 23 15.88 6.53 -16.27
CA ASP A 23 16.73 6.25 -17.43
C ASP A 23 17.20 4.78 -17.57
N GLY A 24 16.46 3.85 -16.99
CA GLY A 24 16.72 2.42 -17.11
C GLY A 24 15.78 1.73 -18.10
N ASP A 25 16.21 0.59 -18.61
CA ASP A 25 15.46 -0.22 -19.56
C ASP A 25 14.62 -1.28 -18.82
N PHE A 26 13.66 -0.82 -18.00
CA PHE A 26 12.94 -1.69 -17.06
C PHE A 26 11.84 -2.49 -17.75
N THR A 27 11.82 -3.79 -17.50
CA THR A 27 10.69 -4.67 -17.87
C THR A 27 9.76 -4.79 -16.67
N LEU A 28 8.54 -4.27 -16.79
CA LEU A 28 7.52 -4.36 -15.76
C LEU A 28 6.97 -5.79 -15.64
N ALA A 29 6.28 -6.10 -14.55
CA ALA A 29 5.61 -7.40 -14.36
C ALA A 29 4.58 -7.72 -15.45
N SER A 30 4.05 -6.70 -16.15
CA SER A 30 3.18 -6.84 -17.32
C SER A 30 3.92 -7.19 -18.62
N GLY A 31 5.26 -7.21 -18.61
CA GLY A 31 6.09 -7.33 -19.81
C GLY A 31 6.33 -6.01 -20.55
N ALA A 32 5.64 -4.93 -20.17
CA ALA A 32 5.83 -3.62 -20.78
C ALA A 32 7.20 -3.00 -20.43
N LYS A 33 7.76 -2.22 -21.35
CA LYS A 33 8.95 -1.41 -21.12
C LYS A 33 8.60 -0.10 -20.44
N SER A 34 9.43 0.32 -19.50
CA SER A 34 9.27 1.57 -18.75
C SER A 34 10.64 2.20 -18.52
N ASN A 35 10.75 3.51 -18.72
CA ASN A 35 11.94 4.30 -18.38
C ASN A 35 11.99 4.68 -16.89
N MET A 36 10.92 4.40 -16.15
CA MET A 36 10.75 4.75 -14.75
C MET A 36 10.30 3.55 -13.93
N PHE A 37 10.94 3.32 -12.77
CA PHE A 37 10.58 2.26 -11.83
C PHE A 37 10.71 2.76 -10.39
N PHE A 38 9.70 2.48 -9.56
CA PHE A 38 9.70 2.82 -8.14
C PHE A 38 10.04 1.57 -7.31
N ASP A 39 11.22 1.55 -6.70
CA ASP A 39 11.61 0.57 -5.68
C ASP A 39 11.39 1.14 -4.28
N MET A 40 10.13 1.15 -3.84
CA MET A 40 9.72 1.77 -2.58
C MET A 40 10.29 1.08 -1.34
N LYS A 41 10.85 -0.12 -1.46
CA LYS A 41 11.46 -0.83 -0.31
C LYS A 41 12.62 -0.02 0.25
N LYS A 42 13.32 0.75 -0.59
CA LYS A 42 14.42 1.62 -0.18
C LYS A 42 13.95 2.74 0.75
N THR A 43 12.83 3.42 0.45
CA THR A 43 12.24 4.41 1.37
C THR A 43 11.57 3.75 2.58
N MET A 44 10.80 2.67 2.36
CA MET A 44 10.05 2.00 3.44
C MET A 44 10.94 1.32 4.50
N LEU A 45 12.19 1.01 4.15
CA LEU A 45 13.16 0.39 5.07
C LEU A 45 14.31 1.35 5.45
N ASP A 46 14.23 2.61 5.02
CA ASP A 46 15.09 3.69 5.49
C ASP A 46 14.47 4.31 6.77
N PRO A 47 15.23 4.57 7.85
CA PRO A 47 14.63 5.05 9.11
C PRO A 47 13.84 6.36 8.98
N GLU A 48 14.39 7.36 8.26
CA GLU A 48 13.71 8.64 8.04
C GLU A 48 12.51 8.46 7.10
N GLY A 49 12.71 7.77 5.97
CA GLY A 49 11.66 7.48 5.01
C GLY A 49 10.48 6.70 5.61
N ALA A 50 10.76 5.65 6.38
CA ALA A 50 9.77 4.84 7.08
C ALA A 50 8.99 5.66 8.11
N SER A 51 9.67 6.49 8.90
CA SER A 51 9.01 7.35 9.90
C SER A 51 8.05 8.33 9.24
N LEU A 52 8.52 9.07 8.22
CA LEU A 52 7.70 10.06 7.53
C LEU A 52 6.54 9.42 6.78
N LEU A 53 6.77 8.29 6.11
CA LEU A 53 5.73 7.55 5.42
C LEU A 53 4.67 7.01 6.38
N THR A 54 5.09 6.49 7.53
CA THR A 54 4.16 5.94 8.54
C THR A 54 3.27 7.03 9.09
N GLU A 55 3.81 8.21 9.44
CA GLU A 55 2.99 9.34 9.87
C GLU A 55 2.07 9.85 8.74
N ALA A 56 2.56 9.93 7.51
CA ALA A 56 1.75 10.31 6.35
C ALA A 56 0.52 9.42 6.21
N LEU A 57 0.71 8.10 6.23
CA LEU A 57 -0.36 7.11 6.12
C LEU A 57 -1.22 7.05 7.39
N TRP A 58 -0.66 7.29 8.58
CA TRP A 58 -1.41 7.35 9.82
C TRP A 58 -2.49 8.44 9.77
N GLU A 59 -2.10 9.63 9.34
CA GLU A 59 -3.02 10.75 9.17
C GLU A 59 -4.15 10.44 8.19
N GLU A 60 -3.93 9.57 7.20
CA GLU A 60 -4.97 9.16 6.25
C GLU A 60 -5.98 8.17 6.83
N ILE A 61 -5.61 7.39 7.85
CA ILE A 61 -6.45 6.29 8.38
C ILE A 61 -6.96 6.49 9.81
N LYS A 62 -6.36 7.38 10.60
CA LYS A 62 -6.68 7.55 12.02
C LYS A 62 -8.17 7.87 12.25
N ASP A 63 -8.79 8.62 11.35
CA ASP A 63 -10.19 9.02 11.42
C ASP A 63 -11.14 8.16 10.57
N ARG A 64 -10.62 7.19 9.81
CA ARG A 64 -11.43 6.27 8.99
C ARG A 64 -12.04 5.14 9.83
N ASP A 65 -13.17 4.59 9.40
CA ASP A 65 -13.68 3.33 9.98
C ASP A 65 -12.86 2.14 9.48
N VAL A 66 -11.98 1.62 10.33
CA VAL A 66 -11.06 0.52 10.01
C VAL A 66 -10.81 -0.36 11.23
N ASP A 67 -10.99 -1.66 11.07
CA ASP A 67 -10.78 -2.66 12.12
C ASP A 67 -9.45 -3.42 11.95
N CYS A 68 -8.93 -3.52 10.72
CA CYS A 68 -7.62 -4.10 10.44
C CYS A 68 -7.02 -3.57 9.13
N ILE A 69 -5.70 -3.70 8.99
CA ILE A 69 -4.97 -3.25 7.79
C ILE A 69 -4.14 -4.37 7.20
N GLY A 70 -4.03 -4.43 5.89
CA GLY A 70 -3.21 -5.46 5.25
C GLY A 70 -2.94 -5.20 3.79
N GLY A 71 -2.41 -6.18 3.09
CA GLY A 71 -2.16 -6.09 1.65
C GLY A 71 -1.32 -7.25 1.14
N LEU A 72 -1.05 -7.25 -0.16
CA LEU A 72 -0.27 -8.31 -0.80
C LEU A 72 1.21 -8.20 -0.43
N GLU A 73 1.83 -9.33 -0.12
CA GLU A 73 3.28 -9.39 0.05
C GLU A 73 4.00 -9.10 -1.28
N MET A 74 5.20 -8.51 -1.29
CA MET A 74 5.97 -7.96 -0.17
C MET A 74 5.82 -6.44 -0.04
N GLY A 75 5.07 -5.79 -0.95
CA GLY A 75 4.95 -4.33 -0.99
C GLY A 75 4.23 -3.76 0.23
N ALA A 76 3.17 -4.43 0.69
CA ALA A 76 2.38 -3.97 1.82
C ALA A 76 3.02 -4.25 3.20
N VAL A 77 3.88 -5.28 3.29
CA VAL A 77 4.33 -5.83 4.59
C VAL A 77 5.05 -4.78 5.47
N PRO A 78 6.02 -3.99 4.95
CA PRO A 78 6.63 -2.92 5.76
C PRO A 78 5.60 -1.90 6.26
N ILE A 79 4.73 -1.42 5.37
CA ILE A 79 3.71 -0.41 5.66
C ILE A 79 2.80 -0.86 6.80
N VAL A 80 2.19 -2.04 6.68
CA VAL A 80 1.17 -2.50 7.63
C VAL A 80 1.77 -2.89 8.98
N SER A 81 3.04 -3.31 8.99
CA SER A 81 3.78 -3.58 10.23
C SER A 81 4.07 -2.29 10.98
N GLN A 82 4.56 -1.26 10.27
CA GLN A 82 4.88 0.06 10.84
C GLN A 82 3.63 0.78 11.33
N LEU A 83 2.56 0.78 10.54
CA LEU A 83 1.27 1.36 10.92
C LEU A 83 0.64 0.66 12.11
N SER A 84 0.69 -0.68 12.18
CA SER A 84 0.15 -1.41 13.34
C SER A 84 0.88 -1.01 14.63
N MET A 85 2.21 -0.90 14.58
CA MET A 85 3.01 -0.39 15.70
C MET A 85 2.62 1.06 16.06
N ARG A 86 2.55 1.95 15.07
CA ARG A 86 2.21 3.36 15.26
C ARG A 86 0.79 3.59 15.80
N SER A 87 -0.12 2.67 15.48
CA SER A 87 -1.52 2.77 15.88
C SER A 87 -1.73 2.68 17.40
N PHE A 88 -0.77 2.11 18.14
CA PHE A 88 -0.85 1.98 19.59
C PHE A 88 -0.17 3.15 20.32
N PRO A 89 -0.76 3.71 21.40
CA PRO A 89 -2.05 3.34 22.00
C PRO A 89 -3.26 4.09 21.42
N GLU A 90 -3.05 4.99 20.47
CA GLU A 90 -4.05 5.97 20.00
C GLU A 90 -5.33 5.32 19.46
N LYS A 91 -5.20 4.38 18.52
CA LYS A 91 -6.28 3.57 17.96
C LYS A 91 -5.67 2.24 17.53
N PRO A 92 -5.63 1.21 18.40
CA PRO A 92 -4.96 -0.05 18.10
C PRO A 92 -5.58 -0.78 16.91
N ILE A 93 -4.82 -0.93 15.83
CA ILE A 93 -5.25 -1.60 14.60
C ILE A 93 -4.33 -2.80 14.33
N PRO A 94 -4.85 -4.05 14.38
CA PRO A 94 -4.10 -5.22 13.99
C PRO A 94 -3.81 -5.24 12.48
N SER A 95 -2.66 -5.78 12.11
CA SER A 95 -2.28 -5.97 10.70
C SER A 95 -2.28 -7.42 10.26
N PHE A 96 -2.38 -7.61 8.94
CA PHE A 96 -2.24 -8.88 8.25
C PHE A 96 -1.51 -8.69 6.91
N PHE A 97 -1.10 -9.79 6.27
CA PHE A 97 -0.66 -9.77 4.89
C PHE A 97 -1.17 -10.99 4.12
N VAL A 98 -1.35 -10.80 2.82
CA VAL A 98 -1.79 -11.83 1.88
C VAL A 98 -0.57 -12.36 1.13
N ARG A 99 -0.38 -13.67 1.15
CA ARG A 99 0.67 -14.37 0.42
C ARG A 99 0.33 -14.49 -1.06
N LYS A 100 1.35 -14.43 -1.93
CA LYS A 100 1.20 -14.67 -3.38
C LYS A 100 0.84 -16.13 -3.67
N GLN A 101 1.37 -17.06 -2.89
CA GLN A 101 1.13 -18.50 -3.04
C GLN A 101 0.49 -19.10 -1.79
N THR A 102 -0.34 -20.13 -1.97
CA THR A 102 -0.88 -20.92 -0.85
C THR A 102 0.23 -21.76 -0.23
N LYS A 103 0.13 -22.03 1.08
CA LYS A 103 0.96 -23.07 1.71
C LYS A 103 0.50 -24.43 1.17
N GLY A 104 1.43 -25.25 0.69
CA GLY A 104 1.12 -26.62 0.23
C GLY A 104 0.67 -27.57 1.35
N HIS A 105 0.86 -27.20 2.62
CA HIS A 105 0.47 -27.99 3.79
C HIS A 105 -0.04 -27.06 4.93
N GLY A 106 -1.31 -27.18 5.31
CA GLY A 106 -1.96 -26.35 6.35
C GLY A 106 -3.40 -25.97 6.00
N THR A 107 -4.01 -25.06 6.77
CA THR A 107 -5.26 -24.41 6.34
C THR A 107 -4.98 -23.64 5.04
N ASP A 108 -5.81 -23.79 4.00
CA ASP A 108 -5.70 -23.14 2.68
C ASP A 108 -5.78 -21.59 2.71
N GLN A 109 -5.58 -20.99 3.88
CA GLN A 109 -5.65 -19.56 4.09
C GLN A 109 -4.43 -18.90 3.47
N LYS A 110 -4.63 -17.99 2.52
CA LYS A 110 -3.56 -17.16 1.95
C LYS A 110 -3.09 -16.03 2.88
N ILE A 111 -3.66 -15.93 4.08
CA ILE A 111 -3.54 -14.74 4.92
C ILE A 111 -2.83 -15.10 6.22
N ASP A 112 -1.83 -14.30 6.59
CA ASP A 112 -1.16 -14.34 7.88
C ASP A 112 -1.51 -13.07 8.67
N GLY A 113 -1.78 -13.20 9.96
CA GLY A 113 -2.21 -12.11 10.84
C GLY A 113 -3.63 -12.31 11.37
N TYR A 114 -4.22 -11.25 11.92
CA TYR A 114 -5.54 -11.31 12.56
C TYR A 114 -6.61 -10.66 11.69
N LEU A 115 -7.63 -11.44 11.30
CA LEU A 115 -8.77 -10.98 10.50
C LEU A 115 -10.05 -11.13 11.32
N PRO A 116 -10.57 -10.04 11.89
CA PRO A 116 -11.86 -10.09 12.57
C PRO A 116 -12.98 -10.19 11.53
N LYS A 117 -13.70 -11.31 11.48
CA LYS A 117 -14.79 -11.53 10.50
C LYS A 117 -15.89 -10.48 10.65
N GLY A 118 -16.53 -10.09 9.53
CA GLY A 118 -17.64 -9.14 9.50
C GLY A 118 -17.21 -7.68 9.74
N LYS A 119 -15.91 -7.39 9.61
CA LYS A 119 -15.31 -6.08 9.87
C LYS A 119 -14.74 -5.43 8.60
N THR A 120 -14.31 -4.18 8.73
CA THR A 120 -13.76 -3.38 7.63
C THR A 120 -12.24 -3.43 7.64
N ALA A 121 -11.65 -3.72 6.47
CA ALA A 121 -10.21 -3.70 6.25
C ALA A 121 -9.82 -2.65 5.19
N ILE A 122 -8.67 -2.01 5.41
CA ILE A 122 -8.01 -1.21 4.38
C ILE A 122 -6.85 -2.01 3.79
N VAL A 123 -6.77 -2.05 2.46
CA VAL A 123 -5.67 -2.70 1.73
C VAL A 123 -4.62 -1.65 1.33
N PHE A 124 -3.35 -1.95 1.56
CA PHE A 124 -2.22 -1.11 1.21
C PHE A 124 -1.40 -1.69 0.05
N GLU A 125 -0.89 -0.80 -0.79
CA GLU A 125 0.17 -1.05 -1.78
C GLU A 125 1.28 -0.01 -1.66
N ASP A 126 2.49 -0.37 -2.06
CA ASP A 126 3.59 0.59 -2.15
C ASP A 126 3.58 1.35 -3.48
N VAL A 127 3.34 0.64 -4.60
CA VAL A 127 3.23 1.27 -5.92
C VAL A 127 2.09 0.62 -6.68
N THR A 128 1.14 1.43 -7.14
CA THR A 128 -0.01 0.94 -7.90
C THR A 128 0.16 1.28 -9.39
N THR A 129 -0.17 0.30 -10.24
CA THR A 129 -0.20 0.45 -11.71
C THR A 129 -1.62 0.22 -12.24
N THR A 130 -1.96 -1.04 -12.51
CA THR A 130 -3.31 -1.46 -12.93
C THR A 130 -4.20 -1.86 -11.74
N GLY A 131 -3.65 -1.91 -10.52
CA GLY A 131 -4.36 -2.35 -9.31
C GLY A 131 -4.47 -3.87 -9.13
N GLY A 132 -3.96 -4.67 -10.06
CA GLY A 132 -4.15 -6.13 -10.04
C GLY A 132 -3.63 -6.83 -8.76
N SER A 133 -2.53 -6.36 -8.18
CA SER A 133 -1.97 -6.91 -6.94
C SER A 133 -2.83 -6.57 -5.72
N ALA A 134 -3.26 -5.32 -5.55
CA ALA A 134 -4.25 -4.97 -4.53
C ALA A 134 -5.56 -5.75 -4.70
N LEU A 135 -6.08 -5.90 -5.93
CA LEU A 135 -7.31 -6.66 -6.18
C LEU A 135 -7.19 -8.14 -5.77
N GLN A 136 -6.02 -8.74 -5.91
CA GLN A 136 -5.78 -10.10 -5.39
C GLN A 136 -5.87 -10.14 -3.85
N ALA A 137 -5.33 -9.14 -3.17
CA ALA A 137 -5.46 -9.04 -1.72
C ALA A 137 -6.91 -8.78 -1.29
N VAL A 138 -7.60 -7.86 -1.98
CA VAL A 138 -9.02 -7.54 -1.77
C VAL A 138 -9.88 -8.80 -1.89
N ASP A 139 -9.71 -9.60 -2.95
CA ASP A 139 -10.45 -10.84 -3.16
C ASP A 139 -10.20 -11.85 -2.02
N ALA A 140 -8.95 -12.02 -1.59
CA ALA A 140 -8.62 -12.90 -0.48
C ALA A 140 -9.28 -12.43 0.85
N VAL A 141 -9.28 -11.13 1.12
CA VAL A 141 -9.85 -10.54 2.33
C VAL A 141 -11.38 -10.61 2.31
N ARG A 142 -12.01 -10.31 1.18
CA ARG A 142 -13.47 -10.46 0.99
C ARG A 142 -13.90 -11.92 1.17
N LYS A 143 -13.14 -12.89 0.62
CA LYS A 143 -13.37 -14.33 0.85
C LYS A 143 -13.22 -14.76 2.31
N ALA A 144 -12.41 -14.05 3.09
CA ALA A 144 -12.28 -14.27 4.53
C ALA A 144 -13.46 -13.67 5.34
N GLY A 145 -14.38 -12.96 4.68
CA GLY A 145 -15.62 -12.42 5.27
C GLY A 145 -15.48 -11.00 5.80
N LEU A 146 -14.55 -10.21 5.25
CA LEU A 146 -14.36 -8.80 5.61
C LEU A 146 -14.81 -7.89 4.46
N THR A 147 -15.18 -6.66 4.79
CA THR A 147 -15.45 -5.60 3.83
C THR A 147 -14.14 -4.89 3.48
N VAL A 148 -13.90 -4.67 2.19
CA VAL A 148 -12.82 -3.79 1.71
C VAL A 148 -13.42 -2.79 0.74
N ASN A 149 -13.39 -1.52 1.13
CA ASN A 149 -13.92 -0.39 0.37
C ASN A 149 -12.85 0.67 0.06
N THR A 150 -11.62 0.50 0.58
CA THR A 150 -10.52 1.45 0.40
C THR A 150 -9.23 0.69 0.11
N VAL A 151 -8.52 1.13 -0.92
CA VAL A 151 -7.13 0.79 -1.18
C VAL A 151 -6.29 2.07 -1.05
N ILE A 152 -5.21 2.02 -0.28
CA ILE A 152 -4.27 3.14 -0.12
C ILE A 152 -2.93 2.76 -0.74
N THR A 153 -2.41 3.61 -1.62
CA THR A 153 -1.11 3.43 -2.27
C THR A 153 -0.15 4.56 -1.96
N VAL A 154 1.15 4.26 -1.84
CA VAL A 154 2.15 5.33 -1.65
C VAL A 154 2.34 6.10 -2.95
N VAL A 155 2.51 5.40 -4.08
CA VAL A 155 2.65 6.03 -5.41
C VAL A 155 1.69 5.40 -6.41
N ASP A 156 0.75 6.19 -6.92
CA ASP A 156 -0.05 5.81 -8.10
C ASP A 156 0.67 6.20 -9.40
N ARG A 157 0.87 5.23 -10.29
CA ARG A 157 1.46 5.46 -11.61
C ARG A 157 0.45 5.96 -12.66
N LEU A 158 -0.80 6.18 -12.29
CA LEU A 158 -1.88 6.65 -13.16
C LEU A 158 -1.98 5.76 -14.41
N ALA A 159 -2.11 4.44 -14.17
CA ALA A 159 -2.12 3.40 -15.21
C ALA A 159 -3.42 2.56 -15.19
N GLY A 160 -4.52 3.17 -14.74
CA GLY A 160 -5.88 2.59 -14.80
C GLY A 160 -6.39 1.97 -13.50
N ALA A 161 -5.64 2.05 -12.39
CA ALA A 161 -6.07 1.48 -11.12
C ALA A 161 -7.33 2.14 -10.54
N GLU A 162 -7.47 3.46 -10.63
CA GLU A 162 -8.66 4.18 -10.16
C GLU A 162 -9.94 3.60 -10.78
N GLN A 163 -9.96 3.42 -12.10
CA GLN A 163 -11.08 2.80 -12.79
C GLN A 163 -11.29 1.35 -12.31
N ALA A 164 -10.24 0.54 -12.26
CA ALA A 164 -10.33 -0.87 -11.86
C ALA A 164 -10.86 -1.07 -10.43
N PHE A 165 -10.56 -0.15 -9.52
CA PHE A 165 -11.08 -0.15 -8.16
C PHE A 165 -12.51 0.37 -8.09
N SER A 166 -12.84 1.45 -8.82
CA SER A 166 -14.20 2.00 -8.85
C SER A 166 -15.24 1.00 -9.37
N GLU A 167 -14.88 0.15 -10.34
CA GLU A 167 -15.72 -0.93 -10.86
C GLU A 167 -16.05 -2.02 -9.82
N GLN A 168 -15.36 -2.00 -8.67
CA GLN A 168 -15.54 -2.93 -7.56
C GLN A 168 -15.96 -2.24 -6.25
N ASP A 169 -16.45 -1.00 -6.34
CA ASP A 169 -16.85 -0.15 -5.21
C ASP A 169 -15.71 0.07 -4.20
N ILE A 170 -14.50 0.32 -4.71
CA ILE A 170 -13.29 0.57 -3.91
C ILE A 170 -12.76 1.98 -4.22
N GLU A 171 -12.60 2.79 -3.18
CA GLU A 171 -11.89 4.07 -3.23
C GLU A 171 -10.38 3.82 -3.35
N LEU A 172 -9.72 4.48 -4.30
CA LEU A 172 -8.26 4.57 -4.35
C LEU A 172 -7.81 5.88 -3.70
N VAL A 173 -6.98 5.78 -2.67
CA VAL A 173 -6.28 6.91 -2.06
C VAL A 173 -4.80 6.79 -2.39
N SER A 174 -4.18 7.87 -2.87
CA SER A 174 -2.74 7.90 -3.14
C SER A 174 -2.07 9.03 -2.36
N LEU A 175 -0.91 8.76 -1.76
CA LEU A 175 -0.10 9.82 -1.12
C LEU A 175 0.61 10.69 -2.16
N PHE A 176 1.11 10.04 -3.21
CA PHE A 176 1.74 10.65 -4.35
C PHE A 176 1.23 9.97 -5.62
N THR A 177 1.30 10.70 -6.72
CA THR A 177 1.18 10.19 -8.07
C THR A 177 2.55 10.22 -8.74
N LYS A 178 2.68 9.61 -9.92
CA LYS A 178 3.89 9.76 -10.73
C LYS A 178 4.21 11.23 -11.07
N GLU A 179 3.20 12.10 -11.08
CA GLU A 179 3.35 13.50 -11.51
C GLU A 179 4.09 14.33 -10.44
N ASP A 180 4.06 13.92 -9.17
CA ASP A 180 4.83 14.54 -8.07
C ASP A 180 6.37 14.41 -8.24
N PHE A 181 6.83 13.57 -9.19
CA PHE A 181 8.25 13.27 -9.41
C PHE A 181 8.75 13.64 -10.81
N GLN A 182 7.89 14.24 -11.63
CA GLN A 182 8.24 14.70 -12.97
C GLN A 182 8.66 16.17 -12.92
N ALA A 183 9.89 16.43 -13.34
CA ALA A 183 10.36 17.74 -13.80
C ALA A 183 10.74 17.62 -15.28
#